data_AF-A0A8C3XGP5-F1
#
_entry.id   AF-A0A8C3XGP5-F1
#
_cell.length_a   1.000
_cell.length_b   1.000
_cell.length_c   1.000
_cell.angle_alpha   90.00
_cell.angle_beta   90.00
_cell.angle_gamma   90.00
#
_symmetry.space_group_name_H-M   'P 1'
#
loop_
_entity.id
_entity.type
_entity.pdbx_description
1 polymer ?
#
loop_
_entity_poly.entity_id
_entity_poly.type
_entity_poly.pdbx_seq_one_letter_code
_entity_poly.pdbx_strand_id
1 'polypeptide(L)'
;MKVCSEAAGRYPSNYNAWSHRIWVLQHLAKLTVKVLLDELSSTKYWVSMHVSDHSGFHYRQFLLNSLIRRMVTDNNILVQNQMVNEQNPSLQKEEESAGTEPASAEEQSVDLPRCLDEEMELCNELIDNYPGHETLWCHRRCVFYLQQHLSNKLPLVSAVVSSVDSSDESLSNSHYSPATSHMAQAMDVDGLNESSSKQGYTQETKRLKRAPVQDSLGPEMEYRFVDKVLSTCRDVDQARFATAYRKWLVTFLGQ
;
A
#
# COMPACT_ATOMS: atom_id res chain seq x y z
N MET A 1 3.38 -27.36 -11.33
CA MET A 1 2.67 -27.30 -10.04
C MET A 1 1.76 -28.49 -9.73
N LYS A 2 1.15 -29.17 -10.71
CA LYS A 2 0.20 -30.30 -10.51
C LYS A 2 0.66 -31.38 -9.51
N VAL A 3 1.89 -31.87 -9.60
CA VAL A 3 2.43 -32.91 -8.69
C VAL A 3 2.45 -32.44 -7.24
N CYS A 4 2.81 -31.18 -6.99
CA CYS A 4 2.78 -30.60 -5.64
C CYS A 4 1.35 -30.52 -5.09
N SER A 5 0.37 -30.14 -5.92
CA SER A 5 -1.04 -30.12 -5.52
C SER A 5 -1.56 -31.52 -5.16
N GLU A 6 -1.22 -32.53 -5.97
CA GLU A 6 -1.59 -33.92 -5.68
C GLU A 6 -0.90 -34.45 -4.41
N ALA A 7 0.34 -34.04 -4.15
CA ALA A 7 1.05 -34.42 -2.93
C ALA A 7 0.47 -33.73 -1.68
N ALA A 8 0.04 -32.46 -1.80
CA ALA A 8 -0.65 -31.74 -0.74
C ALA A 8 -2.03 -32.34 -0.44
N GLY A 9 -2.69 -32.96 -1.42
CA GLY A 9 -4.02 -33.57 -1.24
C GLY A 9 -4.00 -34.91 -0.52
N ARG A 10 -2.84 -35.57 -0.46
CA ARG A 10 -2.69 -36.88 0.20
C ARG A 10 -2.44 -36.75 1.71
N TYR A 11 -1.93 -35.62 2.17
CA TYR A 11 -1.60 -35.39 3.58
C TYR A 11 -1.91 -33.94 3.98
N PRO A 12 -2.72 -33.71 5.03
CA PRO A 12 -2.99 -32.37 5.54
C PRO A 12 -1.68 -31.63 5.83
N SER A 13 -1.60 -30.37 5.40
CA SER A 13 -0.42 -29.51 5.61
C SER A 13 0.91 -30.16 5.25
N ASN A 14 0.97 -30.79 4.08
CA ASN A 14 2.21 -31.31 3.51
C ASN A 14 3.21 -30.19 3.21
N TYR A 15 3.99 -29.82 4.22
CA TYR A 15 5.00 -28.77 4.15
C TYR A 15 6.01 -28.98 3.02
N ASN A 16 6.38 -30.23 2.74
CA ASN A 16 7.36 -30.54 1.70
C ASN A 16 6.81 -30.23 0.30
N ALA A 17 5.53 -30.53 0.05
CA ALA A 17 4.90 -30.23 -1.23
C ALA A 17 4.85 -28.72 -1.49
N TRP A 18 4.46 -27.94 -0.48
CA TRP A 18 4.39 -26.48 -0.57
C TRP A 18 5.77 -25.82 -0.65
N SER A 19 6.74 -26.30 0.14
CA SER A 19 8.12 -25.80 0.10
C SER A 19 8.81 -26.09 -1.24
N HIS A 20 8.57 -27.26 -1.82
CA HIS A 20 9.05 -27.56 -3.17
C HIS A 20 8.38 -26.65 -4.22
N ARG A 21 7.08 -26.33 -4.05
CA ARG A 21 6.37 -25.38 -4.90
C ARG A 21 7.01 -23.98 -4.85
N ILE A 22 7.41 -23.51 -3.67
CA ILE A 22 8.19 -22.26 -3.47
C ILE A 22 9.53 -22.36 -4.21
N TRP A 23 10.26 -23.46 -4.03
CA TRP A 23 11.57 -23.66 -4.67
C TRP A 23 11.47 -23.56 -6.20
N VAL A 24 10.46 -24.19 -6.81
CA VAL A 24 10.21 -24.11 -8.26
C VAL A 24 9.97 -22.66 -8.70
N LEU A 25 9.18 -21.89 -7.93
CA LEU A 25 8.93 -20.49 -8.26
C LEU A 25 10.18 -19.62 -8.21
N GLN A 26 11.05 -19.85 -7.22
CA GLN A 26 12.29 -19.10 -7.04
C GLN A 26 13.32 -19.41 -8.13
N HIS A 27 13.49 -20.70 -8.48
CA HIS A 27 14.62 -21.14 -9.29
C HIS A 27 14.26 -21.34 -10.76
N LEU A 28 13.04 -21.80 -11.06
CA LEU A 28 12.62 -22.13 -12.42
C LEU A 28 11.74 -21.02 -13.03
N ALA A 29 10.78 -20.51 -12.26
CA ALA A 29 9.86 -19.48 -12.75
C ALA A 29 10.32 -18.04 -12.50
N LYS A 30 11.44 -17.85 -11.80
CA LYS A 30 12.09 -16.55 -11.51
C LYS A 30 11.16 -15.51 -10.90
N LEU A 31 10.13 -15.94 -10.17
CA LEU A 31 9.16 -15.08 -9.50
C LEU A 31 8.56 -13.98 -10.42
N THR A 32 8.24 -14.27 -11.68
CA THR A 32 7.58 -13.26 -12.53
C THR A 32 6.23 -12.84 -11.95
N VAL A 33 5.85 -11.56 -12.10
CA VAL A 33 4.53 -11.05 -11.64
C VAL A 33 3.41 -11.97 -12.09
N LYS A 34 3.40 -12.31 -13.39
CA LYS A 34 2.38 -13.14 -14.00
C LYS A 34 2.25 -14.49 -13.29
N VAL A 35 3.38 -15.18 -13.06
CA VAL A 35 3.36 -16.49 -12.39
C VAL A 35 2.89 -16.36 -10.95
N LEU A 36 3.28 -15.32 -10.22
CA LEU A 36 2.83 -15.10 -8.84
C LEU A 36 1.30 -14.88 -8.78
N LEU A 37 0.74 -14.09 -9.69
CA LEU A 37 -0.71 -13.85 -9.79
C LEU A 37 -1.48 -15.11 -10.22
N ASP A 38 -0.96 -15.86 -11.19
CA ASP A 38 -1.53 -17.14 -11.63
C ASP A 38 -1.54 -18.16 -10.47
N GLU A 39 -0.50 -18.17 -9.64
CA GLU A 39 -0.40 -19.06 -8.48
C GLU A 39 -1.32 -18.64 -7.33
N LEU A 40 -1.48 -17.34 -7.06
CA LEU A 40 -2.48 -16.84 -6.11
C LEU A 40 -3.89 -17.22 -6.54
N SER A 41 -4.20 -17.03 -7.82
CA SER A 41 -5.50 -17.37 -8.39
C SER A 41 -5.77 -18.88 -8.31
N SER A 42 -4.81 -19.71 -8.75
CA SER A 42 -4.98 -21.17 -8.78
C SER A 42 -5.05 -21.82 -7.39
N THR A 43 -4.49 -21.19 -6.36
CA THR A 43 -4.52 -21.71 -4.98
C THR A 43 -5.69 -21.19 -4.16
N LYS A 44 -6.51 -20.27 -4.67
CA LYS A 44 -7.67 -19.71 -3.94
C LYS A 44 -8.66 -20.82 -3.56
N TYR A 45 -9.07 -21.63 -4.52
CA TYR A 45 -9.99 -22.76 -4.28
C TYR A 45 -9.42 -23.76 -3.28
N TRP A 46 -8.10 -24.01 -3.30
CA TRP A 46 -7.46 -24.93 -2.37
C TRP A 46 -7.68 -24.51 -0.92
N VAL A 47 -7.35 -23.27 -0.58
CA VAL A 47 -7.43 -22.78 0.80
C VAL A 47 -8.87 -22.61 1.26
N SER A 48 -9.80 -22.35 0.34
CA SER A 48 -11.23 -22.37 0.66
C SER A 48 -11.75 -23.76 1.05
N MET A 49 -11.11 -24.83 0.57
CA MET A 49 -11.45 -26.22 0.91
C MET A 49 -10.62 -26.81 2.04
N HIS A 50 -9.48 -26.21 2.36
CA HIS A 50 -8.54 -26.68 3.37
C HIS A 50 -8.22 -25.56 4.35
N VAL A 51 -9.23 -25.08 5.07
CA VAL A 51 -9.15 -23.90 5.95
C VAL A 51 -8.16 -24.03 7.12
N SER A 52 -7.78 -25.27 7.47
CA SER A 52 -6.75 -25.56 8.48
C SER A 52 -5.35 -25.79 7.90
N ASP A 53 -5.16 -25.64 6.58
CA ASP A 53 -3.87 -25.89 5.95
C ASP A 53 -2.89 -24.73 6.16
N HIS A 54 -2.16 -24.77 7.27
CA HIS A 54 -1.14 -23.77 7.59
C HIS A 54 -0.07 -23.64 6.49
N SER A 55 0.32 -24.75 5.85
CA SER A 55 1.33 -24.72 4.79
C SER A 55 0.79 -24.07 3.51
N GLY A 56 -0.47 -24.33 3.16
CA GLY A 56 -1.16 -23.69 2.05
C GLY A 56 -1.31 -22.18 2.24
N PHE A 57 -1.74 -21.72 3.42
CA PHE A 57 -1.80 -20.29 3.71
C PHE A 57 -0.43 -19.62 3.79
N HIS A 58 0.58 -20.30 4.33
CA HIS A 58 1.97 -19.80 4.30
C HIS A 58 2.47 -19.63 2.85
N TYR A 59 2.12 -20.56 1.94
CA TYR A 59 2.44 -20.41 0.53
C TYR A 59 1.81 -19.16 -0.08
N ARG A 60 0.55 -18.86 0.24
CA ARG A 60 -0.11 -17.61 -0.21
C ARG A 60 0.58 -16.36 0.34
N GLN A 61 0.98 -16.37 1.62
CA GLN A 61 1.77 -15.29 2.23
C GLN A 61 3.11 -15.08 1.50
N PHE A 62 3.78 -16.16 1.09
CA PHE A 62 5.01 -16.09 0.28
C PHE A 62 4.75 -15.41 -1.07
N LEU A 63 3.66 -15.72 -1.75
CA LEU A 63 3.30 -15.10 -3.04
C LEU A 63 3.07 -13.59 -2.91
N LEU A 64 2.27 -13.16 -1.92
CA LEU A 64 1.97 -11.75 -1.66
C LEU A 64 3.24 -10.95 -1.31
N ASN A 65 4.08 -11.51 -0.43
CA ASN A 65 5.37 -10.91 -0.09
C ASN A 65 6.28 -10.77 -1.32
N SER A 66 6.28 -11.78 -2.20
CA SER A 66 7.10 -11.76 -3.42
C SER A 66 6.63 -10.69 -4.39
N LEU A 67 5.32 -10.48 -4.52
CA LEU A 67 4.74 -9.39 -5.32
C LEU A 67 5.14 -8.01 -4.77
N ILE A 68 5.01 -7.80 -3.45
CA ILE A 68 5.41 -6.54 -2.81
C ILE A 68 6.91 -6.26 -3.02
N ARG A 69 7.77 -7.26 -2.83
CA ARG A 69 9.22 -7.10 -3.03
C ARG A 69 9.57 -6.73 -4.47
N ARG A 70 8.88 -7.34 -5.44
CA ARG A 70 9.06 -6.99 -6.85
C ARG A 70 8.65 -5.57 -7.14
N MET A 71 7.45 -5.16 -6.72
CA MET A 71 6.97 -3.80 -6.93
C MET A 71 7.95 -2.75 -6.37
N VAL A 72 8.48 -2.97 -5.16
CA VAL A 72 9.48 -2.08 -4.57
C VAL A 72 10.78 -2.06 -5.39
N THR A 73 11.21 -3.20 -5.92
CA THR A 73 12.43 -3.28 -6.75
C THR A 73 12.24 -2.58 -8.10
N ASP A 74 11.13 -2.85 -8.77
CA ASP A 74 10.76 -2.27 -10.07
C ASP A 74 10.66 -0.74 -9.95
N ASN A 75 10.05 -0.23 -8.87
CA ASN A 75 9.98 1.21 -8.57
C ASN A 75 11.37 1.83 -8.33
N ASN A 76 12.26 1.14 -7.59
CA ASN A 76 13.62 1.65 -7.35
C ASN A 76 14.45 1.73 -8.64
N ILE A 77 14.29 0.77 -9.56
CA ILE A 77 14.96 0.77 -10.87
C ILE A 77 14.43 1.93 -11.73
N LEU A 78 13.12 2.17 -11.74
CA LEU A 78 12.52 3.28 -12.48
C LEU A 78 13.08 4.64 -12.03
N VAL A 79 13.13 4.88 -10.71
CA VAL A 79 13.70 6.11 -10.14
C VAL A 79 15.17 6.27 -10.51
N GLN A 80 15.97 5.20 -10.43
CA GLN A 80 17.40 5.24 -10.77
C GLN A 80 17.63 5.56 -12.26
N ASN A 81 16.85 4.97 -13.16
CA ASN A 81 16.97 5.20 -14.60
C ASN A 81 16.58 6.64 -14.97
N GLN A 82 15.63 7.24 -14.26
CA GLN A 82 15.22 8.63 -14.45
C GLN A 82 16.35 9.60 -14.06
N MET A 83 17.06 9.34 -12.96
CA MET A 83 18.20 10.17 -12.51
C MET A 83 19.43 10.07 -13.45
N VAL A 84 19.65 8.93 -14.10
CA VAL A 84 20.78 8.74 -15.04
C VAL A 84 20.49 9.42 -16.40
N ASN A 85 19.24 9.48 -16.83
CA ASN A 85 18.86 10.07 -18.11
C ASN A 85 18.91 11.61 -18.11
N GLU A 86 18.76 12.26 -16.95
CA GLU A 86 18.87 13.72 -16.82
C GLU A 86 20.34 14.22 -16.78
N GLN A 87 21.31 13.35 -16.57
CA GLN A 87 22.73 13.72 -16.49
C GLN A 87 23.47 13.66 -17.83
N ASN A 88 22.80 13.38 -18.95
CA ASN A 88 23.47 13.23 -20.25
C ASN A 88 22.69 13.78 -21.45
N PRO A 89 22.59 15.11 -21.63
CA PRO A 89 22.08 15.69 -22.87
C PRO A 89 23.21 15.78 -23.91
N SER A 90 23.64 14.67 -24.52
CA SER A 90 24.45 14.78 -25.76
C SER A 90 24.35 13.59 -26.72
N LEU A 91 23.82 13.93 -27.90
CA LEU A 91 24.10 13.40 -29.24
C LEU A 91 23.62 11.98 -29.59
N GLN A 92 22.41 11.97 -30.16
CA GLN A 92 22.01 10.97 -31.15
C GLN A 92 23.03 10.94 -32.29
N LYS A 93 23.57 9.75 -32.57
CA LYS A 93 24.13 9.43 -33.87
C LYS A 93 23.46 8.15 -34.35
N GLU A 94 22.71 8.30 -35.44
CA GLU A 94 22.05 7.24 -36.18
C GLU A 94 23.10 6.24 -36.69
N GLU A 95 22.92 4.95 -36.38
CA GLU A 95 23.34 3.86 -37.26
C GLU A 95 22.25 2.78 -37.25
N GLU A 96 21.67 2.55 -38.43
CA GLU A 96 20.75 1.45 -38.74
C GLU A 96 21.41 0.08 -38.54
N SER A 97 20.76 -0.80 -37.79
CA SER A 97 20.93 -2.25 -37.97
C SER A 97 19.64 -2.98 -37.65
N ALA A 98 19.29 -3.90 -38.54
CA ALA A 98 17.99 -4.48 -38.75
C ALA A 98 17.56 -5.51 -37.68
N GLY A 99 16.26 -5.50 -37.41
CA GLY A 99 15.49 -6.70 -37.05
C GLY A 99 15.55 -7.12 -35.59
N THR A 100 14.58 -6.66 -34.80
CA THR A 100 13.76 -7.49 -33.91
C THR A 100 12.60 -6.62 -33.44
N GLU A 101 11.38 -6.99 -33.86
CA GLU A 101 10.11 -6.49 -33.33
C GLU A 101 10.19 -6.32 -31.80
N PRO A 102 9.88 -5.15 -31.23
CA PRO A 102 9.64 -5.06 -29.81
C PRO A 102 8.32 -5.80 -29.58
N ALA A 103 8.39 -7.09 -29.25
CA ALA A 103 7.27 -7.81 -28.67
C ALA A 103 6.84 -6.97 -27.47
N SER A 104 5.70 -6.31 -27.63
CA SER A 104 5.06 -5.46 -26.64
C SER A 104 4.85 -6.27 -25.37
N ALA A 105 5.83 -6.23 -24.48
CA ALA A 105 5.65 -6.59 -23.10
C ALA A 105 4.73 -5.50 -22.54
N GLU A 106 3.43 -5.74 -22.62
CA GLU A 106 2.47 -5.05 -21.78
C GLU A 106 2.94 -5.29 -20.34
N GLU A 107 3.70 -4.34 -19.79
CA GLU A 107 3.98 -4.27 -18.36
C GLU A 107 2.66 -4.00 -17.69
N GLN A 108 1.94 -5.10 -17.43
CA GLN A 108 0.67 -5.08 -16.74
C GLN A 108 0.96 -4.60 -15.31
N SER A 109 0.73 -3.31 -15.09
CA SER A 109 0.89 -2.70 -13.78
C SER A 109 -0.04 -3.43 -12.80
N VAL A 110 0.57 -4.07 -11.81
CA VAL A 110 -0.18 -4.86 -10.84
C VAL A 110 -0.83 -3.92 -9.85
N ASP A 111 -2.16 -3.97 -9.77
CA ASP A 111 -2.92 -3.33 -8.69
C ASP A 111 -2.77 -4.14 -7.40
N LEU A 112 -1.62 -3.96 -6.75
CA LEU A 112 -1.23 -4.69 -5.55
C LEU A 112 -2.13 -4.37 -4.35
N PRO A 113 -2.56 -3.11 -4.10
CA PRO A 113 -3.58 -2.82 -3.10
C PRO A 113 -4.84 -3.66 -3.31
N ARG A 114 -5.38 -3.70 -4.54
CA ARG A 114 -6.56 -4.51 -4.84
C ARG A 114 -6.34 -6.00 -4.59
N CYS A 115 -5.17 -6.53 -4.93
CA CYS A 115 -4.83 -7.93 -4.66
C CYS A 115 -4.85 -8.27 -3.16
N LEU A 116 -4.39 -7.36 -2.30
CA LEU A 116 -4.45 -7.54 -0.85
C LEU A 116 -5.88 -7.40 -0.31
N ASP A 117 -6.68 -6.51 -0.90
CA ASP A 117 -8.10 -6.37 -0.55
C ASP A 117 -8.89 -7.62 -0.88
N GLU A 118 -8.68 -8.20 -2.07
CA GLU A 118 -9.25 -9.48 -2.47
C GLU A 118 -8.87 -10.62 -1.51
N GLU A 119 -7.64 -10.60 -0.98
CA GLU A 119 -7.19 -11.58 0.02
C GLU A 119 -7.82 -11.34 1.40
N MET A 120 -8.04 -10.09 1.78
CA MET A 120 -8.73 -9.74 3.01
C MET A 120 -10.21 -10.15 2.97
N GLU A 121 -10.86 -9.98 1.83
CA GLU A 121 -12.22 -10.48 1.60
C GLU A 121 -12.28 -12.01 1.62
N LEU A 122 -11.30 -12.70 1.03
CA LEU A 122 -11.18 -14.15 1.19
C LEU A 122 -11.07 -14.53 2.68
N CYS A 123 -10.29 -13.80 3.48
CA CYS A 123 -10.24 -14.03 4.93
C CYS A 123 -11.59 -13.78 5.61
N ASN A 124 -12.32 -12.71 5.24
CA ASN A 124 -13.66 -12.44 5.76
C ASN A 124 -14.59 -13.63 5.51
N GLU A 125 -14.69 -14.07 4.25
CA GLU A 125 -15.54 -15.18 3.83
C GLU A 125 -15.21 -16.48 4.58
N LEU A 126 -13.92 -16.82 4.71
CA LEU A 126 -13.53 -18.07 5.35
C LEU A 126 -13.72 -18.04 6.86
N ILE A 127 -13.46 -16.91 7.52
CA ILE A 127 -13.65 -16.75 8.97
C ILE A 127 -15.14 -16.78 9.33
N ASP A 128 -16.01 -16.22 8.48
CA ASP A 128 -17.46 -16.24 8.67
C ASP A 128 -18.04 -17.65 8.43
N ASN A 129 -17.59 -18.34 7.38
CA ASN A 129 -18.12 -19.67 7.02
C ASN A 129 -17.54 -20.82 7.86
N TYR A 130 -16.31 -20.67 8.35
CA TYR A 130 -15.58 -21.70 9.09
C TYR A 130 -14.98 -21.09 10.37
N PRO A 131 -15.80 -20.84 11.40
CA PRO A 131 -15.33 -20.29 12.67
C PRO A 131 -14.45 -21.31 13.41
N GLY A 132 -13.53 -20.82 14.25
CA GLY A 132 -12.72 -21.67 15.14
C GLY A 132 -11.41 -22.18 14.53
N HIS A 133 -11.00 -21.68 13.36
CA HIS A 133 -9.75 -22.08 12.72
C HIS A 133 -8.63 -21.03 12.91
N GLU A 134 -7.66 -21.33 13.78
CA GLU A 134 -6.53 -20.44 14.09
C GLU A 134 -5.74 -20.02 12.83
N THR A 135 -5.61 -20.93 11.87
CA THR A 135 -4.90 -20.72 10.60
C THR A 135 -5.42 -19.47 9.87
N LEU A 136 -6.74 -19.27 9.84
CA LEU A 136 -7.37 -18.16 9.15
C LEU A 136 -7.03 -16.82 9.82
N TRP A 137 -7.08 -16.77 11.15
CA TRP A 137 -6.73 -15.58 11.93
C TRP A 137 -5.23 -15.22 11.82
N CYS A 138 -4.38 -16.24 11.83
CA CYS A 138 -2.95 -16.07 11.60
C CYS A 138 -2.65 -15.55 10.18
N HIS A 139 -3.36 -16.04 9.17
CA HIS A 139 -3.23 -15.56 7.81
C HIS A 139 -3.75 -14.14 7.64
N ARG A 140 -4.94 -13.82 8.14
CA ARG A 140 -5.51 -12.47 8.15
C ARG A 140 -4.54 -11.45 8.74
N ARG A 141 -3.91 -11.80 9.88
CA ARG A 141 -2.86 -10.99 10.52
C ARG A 141 -1.71 -10.65 9.59
N CYS A 142 -1.24 -11.64 8.83
CA CYS A 142 -0.19 -11.42 7.85
C CYS A 142 -0.65 -10.50 6.72
N VAL A 143 -1.83 -10.72 6.15
CA VAL A 143 -2.36 -9.90 5.05
C VAL A 143 -2.55 -8.44 5.50
N PHE A 144 -3.13 -8.22 6.69
CA PHE A 144 -3.31 -6.87 7.24
C PHE A 144 -1.96 -6.17 7.46
N TYR A 145 -0.98 -6.88 8.02
CA TYR A 145 0.38 -6.36 8.17
C TYR A 145 0.98 -5.94 6.82
N LEU A 146 0.80 -6.75 5.77
CA LEU A 146 1.28 -6.44 4.42
C LEU A 146 0.58 -5.22 3.81
N GLN A 147 -0.74 -5.07 4.01
CA GLN A 147 -1.49 -3.88 3.60
C GLN A 147 -0.93 -2.62 4.25
N GLN A 148 -0.77 -2.60 5.57
CA GLN A 148 -0.25 -1.42 6.28
C GLN A 148 1.19 -1.08 5.86
N HIS A 149 2.04 -2.10 5.73
CA HIS A 149 3.41 -1.91 5.27
C HIS A 149 3.49 -1.39 3.82
N LEU A 150 2.58 -1.81 2.94
CA LEU A 150 2.48 -1.28 1.57
C LEU A 150 2.01 0.18 1.58
N SER A 151 0.94 0.49 2.31
CA SER A 151 0.40 1.84 2.47
C SER A 151 1.43 2.83 3.01
N ASN A 152 2.32 2.39 3.91
CA ASN A 152 3.39 3.24 4.44
C ASN A 152 4.52 3.49 3.41
N LYS A 153 4.70 2.59 2.42
CA LYS A 153 5.75 2.73 1.39
C LYS A 153 5.31 3.54 0.17
N LEU A 154 4.01 3.57 -0.14
CA LEU A 154 3.49 4.27 -1.31
C LEU A 154 3.73 5.80 -1.29
N PRO A 155 3.58 6.52 -0.15
CA PRO A 155 3.88 7.96 -0.07
C PRO A 155 5.36 8.30 -0.27
N LEU A 156 6.28 7.43 0.17
CA LEU A 156 7.72 7.66 0.05
C LEU A 156 8.18 7.68 -1.41
N VAL A 157 7.55 6.86 -2.26
CA VAL A 157 7.86 6.79 -3.70
C VAL A 157 7.29 8.00 -4.44
N SER A 158 6.07 8.44 -4.10
CA SER A 158 5.46 9.61 -4.74
C SER A 158 6.17 10.93 -4.40
N ALA A 159 6.70 11.06 -3.19
CA ALA A 159 7.40 12.29 -2.76
C ALA A 159 8.73 12.51 -3.51
N VAL A 160 9.48 11.44 -3.78
CA VAL A 160 10.75 11.51 -4.56
C VAL A 160 10.49 11.98 -5.99
N VAL A 161 9.42 11.50 -6.63
CA VAL A 161 9.05 11.89 -8.00
C VAL A 161 8.58 13.35 -8.05
N SER A 162 7.89 13.85 -7.02
CA SER A 162 7.44 15.26 -6.98
C SER A 162 8.53 16.28 -6.65
N SER A 163 9.64 15.87 -6.03
CA SER A 163 10.70 16.79 -5.61
C SER A 163 11.65 17.20 -6.74
N VAL A 164 11.61 16.52 -7.89
CA VAL A 164 12.50 16.79 -9.05
C VAL A 164 11.88 17.81 -10.02
N ASP A 165 10.57 18.06 -9.93
CA ASP A 165 9.85 18.95 -10.87
C ASP A 165 9.68 20.40 -10.36
N SER A 166 10.46 20.80 -9.34
CA SER A 166 10.43 22.16 -8.80
C SER A 166 11.81 22.74 -8.58
N SER A 167 12.43 23.15 -9.67
CA SER A 167 13.42 24.21 -9.66
C SER A 167 13.31 24.96 -10.98
N ASP A 168 12.47 25.99 -10.99
CA ASP A 168 12.60 27.07 -11.98
C ASP A 168 13.26 28.27 -11.30
N GLU A 169 14.26 28.77 -12.02
CA GLU A 169 15.34 29.64 -11.59
C GLU A 169 14.93 31.09 -11.81
N SER A 170 14.96 31.93 -10.77
CA SER A 170 14.89 33.39 -10.94
C SER A 170 16.04 34.05 -10.19
N LEU A 171 17.12 34.32 -10.93
CA LEU A 171 18.20 35.21 -10.54
C LEU A 171 17.93 36.61 -11.13
N SER A 172 17.99 37.66 -10.31
CA SER A 172 18.89 38.80 -10.60
C SER A 172 18.94 39.87 -9.49
N ASN A 173 20.18 40.06 -9.01
CA ASN A 173 20.91 41.28 -8.65
C ASN A 173 20.42 42.27 -7.55
N SER A 174 21.14 42.20 -6.43
CA SER A 174 22.10 43.19 -5.90
C SER A 174 21.79 44.70 -6.02
N HIS A 175 21.70 45.41 -4.88
CA HIS A 175 22.79 46.28 -4.36
C HIS A 175 22.38 47.23 -3.19
N TYR A 176 23.36 47.46 -2.30
CA TYR A 176 23.61 48.58 -1.35
C TYR A 176 22.78 48.73 -0.04
N SER A 177 23.51 48.62 1.09
CA SER A 177 23.25 49.29 2.38
C SER A 177 23.99 50.67 2.40
N PRO A 178 23.95 51.53 3.46
CA PRO A 178 23.33 51.39 4.79
C PRO A 178 22.67 52.68 5.39
N ALA A 179 22.17 52.52 6.63
CA ALA A 179 22.15 53.48 7.74
C ALA A 179 20.84 54.22 8.11
N THR A 180 20.68 54.36 9.44
CA THR A 180 19.93 55.39 10.22
C THR A 180 18.39 55.38 10.10
N SER A 181 17.56 55.63 11.10
CA SER A 181 17.64 55.89 12.55
C SER A 181 16.22 56.32 12.99
N HIS A 182 15.84 56.07 14.26
CA HIS A 182 14.74 56.76 14.99
C HIS A 182 13.31 56.58 14.44
N MET A 183 12.22 56.75 15.16
CA MET A 183 11.84 56.81 16.59
C MET A 183 10.31 56.70 16.57
N ALA A 184 9.75 56.22 17.67
CA ALA A 184 8.33 56.25 17.97
C ALA A 184 7.78 57.67 18.14
N GLN A 185 6.44 57.73 18.35
CA GLN A 185 5.59 58.87 18.72
C GLN A 185 4.94 59.56 17.52
N ALA A 186 3.69 60.00 17.53
CA ALA A 186 2.57 59.94 18.46
C ALA A 186 1.36 60.50 17.69
N MET A 187 0.14 60.17 18.11
CA MET A 187 -0.87 61.14 18.58
C MET A 187 -2.23 60.46 18.63
N ASP A 188 -2.68 60.22 19.86
CA ASP A 188 -4.09 60.10 20.20
C ASP A 188 -4.78 61.44 19.96
N VAL A 189 -5.93 61.39 19.29
CA VAL A 189 -6.96 62.43 19.41
C VAL A 189 -8.29 61.71 19.60
N ASP A 190 -8.73 61.66 20.85
CA ASP A 190 -10.10 61.29 21.21
C ASP A 190 -11.06 62.35 20.69
N GLY A 191 -12.01 61.91 19.86
CA GLY A 191 -13.14 62.67 19.38
C GLY A 191 -14.38 61.78 19.38
N LEU A 192 -15.07 61.78 20.52
CA LEU A 192 -16.33 61.08 20.79
C LEU A 192 -17.42 61.56 19.81
N ASN A 193 -17.99 60.67 18.99
CA ASN A 193 -19.45 60.64 18.76
C ASN A 193 -19.93 59.31 18.12
N GLU A 194 -20.62 58.56 18.96
CA GLU A 194 -21.72 57.61 18.78
C GLU A 194 -22.23 57.27 17.36
N SER A 195 -22.20 55.96 17.10
CA SER A 195 -23.33 55.10 16.69
C SER A 195 -23.74 54.94 15.20
N SER A 196 -23.46 53.72 14.71
CA SER A 196 -24.23 52.89 13.74
C SER A 196 -24.41 53.41 12.30
N SER A 197 -24.15 52.69 11.22
CA SER A 197 -23.94 51.26 10.95
C SER A 197 -23.11 51.14 9.66
N LYS A 198 -21.87 50.64 9.75
CA LYS A 198 -21.00 50.42 8.58
C LYS A 198 -21.39 49.12 7.88
N GLN A 199 -21.67 49.26 6.59
CA GLN A 199 -21.76 48.20 5.59
C GLN A 199 -20.39 47.49 5.50
N GLY A 200 -20.29 46.33 6.15
CA GLY A 200 -19.10 45.47 6.14
C GLY A 200 -19.22 44.41 5.06
N TYR A 201 -18.42 44.57 4.01
CA TYR A 201 -18.15 43.60 2.96
C TYR A 201 -17.62 42.29 3.57
N THR A 202 -18.42 41.23 3.53
CA THR A 202 -18.01 39.88 3.95
C THR A 202 -17.19 39.24 2.83
N GLN A 203 -15.88 39.11 3.03
CA GLN A 203 -15.08 38.18 2.24
C GLN A 203 -15.53 36.75 2.56
N GLU A 204 -16.26 36.14 1.63
CA GLU A 204 -16.47 34.70 1.63
C GLU A 204 -15.12 34.00 1.47
N THR A 205 -14.59 33.49 2.58
CA THR A 205 -13.52 32.49 2.50
C THR A 205 -14.15 31.22 1.94
N LYS A 206 -13.86 30.95 0.67
CA LYS A 206 -14.14 29.69 -0.01
C LYS A 206 -13.58 28.56 0.84
N ARG A 207 -14.44 27.96 1.66
CA ARG A 207 -14.17 26.69 2.33
C ARG A 207 -14.00 25.68 1.20
N LEU A 208 -12.75 25.33 0.87
CA LEU A 208 -12.48 24.19 0.02
C LEU A 208 -13.26 23.02 0.60
N LYS A 209 -14.25 22.53 -0.16
CA LYS A 209 -14.93 21.29 0.15
C LYS A 209 -13.83 20.23 0.20
N ARG A 210 -13.48 19.82 1.42
CA ARG A 210 -12.69 18.62 1.65
C ARG A 210 -13.38 17.53 0.84
N ALA A 211 -12.69 17.01 -0.17
CA ALA A 211 -13.15 15.87 -0.94
C ALA A 211 -13.59 14.77 0.04
N PRO A 212 -14.58 13.93 -0.31
CA PRO A 212 -14.94 12.79 0.53
C PRO A 212 -13.65 12.03 0.83
N VAL A 213 -13.29 11.95 2.11
CA VAL A 213 -12.25 11.04 2.57
C VAL A 213 -12.71 9.69 2.07
N GLN A 214 -11.97 9.07 1.15
CA GLN A 214 -12.31 7.73 0.71
C GLN A 214 -12.36 6.88 1.98
N ASP A 215 -13.52 6.28 2.26
CA ASP A 215 -13.78 5.37 3.38
C ASP A 215 -13.02 4.03 3.21
N SER A 216 -11.83 4.07 2.61
CA SER A 216 -11.07 2.91 2.18
C SER A 216 -9.88 2.70 3.10
N LEU A 217 -9.80 1.50 3.66
CA LEU A 217 -8.56 0.86 4.14
C LEU A 217 -8.01 1.37 5.48
N GLY A 218 -8.82 2.10 6.23
CA GLY A 218 -8.49 2.53 7.58
C GLY A 218 -8.48 1.38 8.59
N PRO A 219 -7.58 1.40 9.61
CA PRO A 219 -7.62 0.51 10.76
C PRO A 219 -9.00 0.38 11.43
N GLU A 220 -9.86 1.39 11.28
CA GLU A 220 -11.23 1.43 11.78
C GLU A 220 -12.10 0.32 11.18
N MET A 221 -11.94 -0.01 9.90
CA MET A 221 -12.70 -1.11 9.29
C MET A 221 -12.33 -2.44 9.91
N GLU A 222 -11.04 -2.61 10.23
CA GLU A 222 -10.54 -3.84 10.84
C GLU A 222 -11.05 -4.01 12.27
N TYR A 223 -11.12 -2.93 13.06
CA TYR A 223 -11.80 -2.97 14.36
C TYR A 223 -13.27 -3.34 14.24
N ARG A 224 -14.01 -2.75 13.27
CA ARG A 224 -15.42 -3.09 13.04
C ARG A 224 -15.61 -4.56 12.66
N PHE A 225 -14.72 -5.11 11.84
CA PHE A 225 -14.74 -6.54 11.48
C PHE A 225 -14.63 -7.40 12.74
N VAL A 226 -13.62 -7.15 13.58
CA VAL A 226 -13.37 -7.96 14.77
C VAL A 226 -14.49 -7.81 15.80
N ASP A 227 -14.97 -6.58 16.02
CA ASP A 227 -16.08 -6.31 16.94
C ASP A 227 -17.39 -6.98 16.45
N LYS A 228 -17.64 -7.00 15.13
CA LYS A 228 -18.76 -7.76 14.53
C LYS A 228 -18.62 -9.25 14.85
N VAL A 229 -17.46 -9.85 14.58
CA VAL A 229 -17.23 -11.28 14.87
C VAL A 229 -17.44 -11.58 16.35
N LEU A 230 -16.90 -10.77 17.26
CA LEU A 230 -17.06 -10.95 18.70
C LEU A 230 -18.52 -10.81 19.16
N SER A 231 -19.31 -9.96 18.50
CA SER A 231 -20.73 -9.76 18.84
C SER A 231 -21.64 -10.91 18.39
N THR A 232 -21.25 -11.63 17.34
CA THR A 232 -22.07 -12.70 16.73
C THR A 232 -21.55 -14.10 16.99
N CYS A 233 -20.30 -14.26 17.46
CA CYS A 233 -19.69 -15.57 17.61
C CYS A 233 -20.35 -16.40 18.72
N ARG A 234 -20.64 -17.66 18.40
CA ARG A 234 -21.05 -18.70 19.36
C ARG A 234 -19.95 -19.71 19.64
N ASP A 235 -18.97 -19.78 18.75
CA ASP A 235 -17.82 -20.69 18.84
C ASP A 235 -16.76 -20.13 19.80
N VAL A 236 -16.31 -20.95 20.73
CA VAL A 236 -15.38 -20.54 21.81
C VAL A 236 -13.99 -20.25 21.26
N ASP A 237 -13.52 -21.07 20.32
CA ASP A 237 -12.20 -20.89 19.70
C ASP A 237 -12.20 -19.64 18.82
N GLN A 238 -13.27 -19.38 18.07
CA GLN A 238 -13.47 -18.15 17.31
C GLN A 238 -13.41 -16.91 18.20
N ALA A 239 -14.12 -16.91 19.33
CA ALA A 239 -14.09 -15.81 20.28
C ALA A 239 -12.67 -15.58 20.84
N ARG A 240 -11.95 -16.67 21.14
CA ARG A 240 -10.56 -16.62 21.61
C ARG A 240 -9.63 -16.02 20.55
N PHE A 241 -9.71 -16.49 19.32
CA PHE A 241 -8.85 -16.01 18.22
C PHE A 241 -9.17 -14.56 17.84
N ALA A 242 -10.44 -14.20 17.74
CA ALA A 242 -10.86 -12.81 17.51
C ALA A 242 -10.37 -11.86 18.61
N THR A 243 -10.46 -12.29 19.88
CA THR A 243 -9.95 -11.51 21.02
C THR A 243 -8.44 -11.35 20.96
N ALA A 244 -7.70 -12.42 20.66
CA ALA A 244 -6.24 -12.37 20.50
C ALA A 244 -5.84 -11.46 19.35
N TYR A 245 -6.55 -11.53 18.22
CA TYR A 245 -6.35 -10.68 17.06
C TYR A 245 -6.62 -9.21 17.38
N ARG A 246 -7.70 -8.90 18.10
CA ARG A 246 -8.01 -7.54 18.57
C ARG A 246 -6.89 -6.96 19.44
N LYS A 247 -6.37 -7.74 20.39
CA LYS A 247 -5.24 -7.33 21.24
C LYS A 247 -3.99 -7.05 20.42
N TRP A 248 -3.72 -7.89 19.42
CA TRP A 248 -2.63 -7.68 18.49
C TRP A 248 -2.81 -6.39 17.68
N LEU A 249 -4.01 -6.11 17.14
CA LEU A 249 -4.29 -4.88 16.40
C LEU A 249 -3.99 -3.62 17.22
N VAL A 250 -4.46 -3.58 18.48
CA VAL A 250 -4.20 -2.45 19.38
C VAL A 250 -2.69 -2.24 19.58
N THR A 251 -1.95 -3.34 19.73
CA THR A 251 -0.49 -3.28 19.91
C THR A 251 0.22 -2.85 18.63
N PHE A 252 -0.24 -3.35 17.48
CA PHE A 252 0.38 -3.12 16.18
C PHE A 252 0.15 -1.68 15.68
N LEU A 253 -1.04 -1.14 15.88
CA LEU A 253 -1.40 0.22 15.45
C LEU A 253 -0.97 1.31 16.45
N GLY A 254 -0.61 0.91 17.66
CA GLY A 254 -0.04 1.81 18.68
C GLY A 254 1.49 1.95 18.60
N GLN A 255 2.15 1.25 17.67
CA GLN A 255 3.59 1.36 17.37
C GLN A 255 3.83 2.39 16.28
#